data_AF-A0A1W6LQ61-F1
#
_entry.id   AF-A0A1W6LQ61-F1
#
_cell.length_a   1.000
_cell.length_b   1.000
_cell.length_c   1.000
_cell.angle_alpha   90.00
_cell.angle_beta   90.00
_cell.angle_gamma   90.00
#
_symmetry.space_group_name_H-M   'P 1'
#
loop_
_entity.id
_entity.type
_entity.pdbx_description
1 polymer ?
#
loop_
_entity_poly.entity_id
_entity_poly.type
_entity_poly.pdbx_seq_one_letter_code
_entity_poly.pdbx_strand_id
1 'polypeptide(L)'
;MLKISPLTELYERFGAVFSEYYGWNMPSDFPDFPSCENALFKSNIAFDLTPFGRFEITGQGFNQFADKLAGEKLNSGECRFCKLSCGVVRILTAGGKTLVISHPANNQSVLNLLKDEASGSGAAVSDITENTAMFGLYGPKAYQAFSSLAPISLDLEREEADVISAMMMNFTVMRSSWIGSDGLEVICSNSLARMAASPIEKYHKKADIIPGSAGCLEKAAVKFMETFEE
;
A
#
# COMPACT_ATOMS: atom_id res chain seq x y z
N MET A 1 6.58 -6.75 -22.07
CA MET A 1 5.25 -7.25 -21.65
C MET A 1 4.93 -6.59 -20.33
N LEU A 2 3.69 -6.12 -20.13
CA LEU A 2 3.29 -5.50 -18.86
C LEU A 2 3.21 -6.55 -17.75
N LYS A 3 3.53 -6.16 -16.52
CA LYS A 3 3.32 -6.97 -15.31
C LYS A 3 1.84 -7.03 -15.00
N ILE A 4 1.37 -8.15 -14.47
CA ILE A 4 -0.05 -8.38 -14.15
C ILE A 4 -0.22 -8.45 -12.64
N SER A 5 -1.19 -7.71 -12.11
CA SER A 5 -1.55 -7.78 -10.70
C SER A 5 -2.27 -9.11 -10.41
N PRO A 6 -2.00 -9.76 -9.25
CA PRO A 6 -2.79 -10.92 -8.82
C PRO A 6 -4.26 -10.57 -8.50
N LEU A 7 -4.62 -9.28 -8.52
CA LEU A 7 -5.99 -8.79 -8.35
C LEU A 7 -6.69 -8.47 -9.69
N THR A 8 -6.05 -8.67 -10.85
CA THR A 8 -6.62 -8.34 -12.16
C THR A 8 -8.02 -8.93 -12.35
N GLU A 9 -8.20 -10.22 -12.09
CA GLU A 9 -9.51 -10.89 -12.24
C GLU A 9 -10.61 -10.33 -11.32
N LEU A 10 -10.24 -9.75 -10.17
CA LEU A 10 -11.20 -9.11 -9.27
C LEU A 10 -11.73 -7.83 -9.90
N TYR A 11 -10.84 -7.01 -10.48
CA TYR A 11 -11.22 -5.75 -11.12
C TYR A 11 -11.90 -5.97 -12.48
N GLU A 12 -11.57 -7.03 -13.22
CA GLU A 12 -12.32 -7.43 -14.41
C GLU A 12 -13.81 -7.69 -14.10
N ARG A 13 -14.12 -8.28 -12.94
CA ARG A 13 -15.51 -8.50 -12.49
C ARG A 13 -16.25 -7.22 -12.13
N PHE A 14 -15.51 -6.16 -11.83
CA PHE A 14 -16.04 -4.81 -11.68
C PHE A 14 -16.11 -4.04 -13.01
N GLY A 15 -15.83 -4.69 -14.14
CA GLY A 15 -15.89 -4.06 -15.47
C GLY A 15 -14.72 -3.11 -15.73
N ALA A 16 -13.56 -3.35 -15.12
CA ALA A 16 -12.38 -2.52 -15.33
C ALA A 16 -11.95 -2.45 -16.80
N VAL A 17 -11.65 -1.24 -17.25
CA VAL A 17 -10.80 -1.02 -18.43
C VAL A 17 -9.36 -0.96 -17.93
N PHE A 18 -8.42 -1.57 -18.66
CA PHE A 18 -7.03 -1.63 -18.27
C PHE A 18 -6.14 -0.79 -19.19
N SER A 19 -5.10 -0.18 -18.62
CA SER A 19 -4.01 0.44 -19.37
C SER A 19 -2.68 0.25 -18.66
N GLU A 20 -1.60 0.63 -19.35
CA GLU A 20 -0.28 0.69 -18.72
C GLU A 20 -0.24 1.74 -17.61
N TYR A 21 0.31 1.36 -16.46
CA TYR A 21 0.65 2.22 -15.33
C TYR A 21 1.99 1.76 -14.74
N TYR A 22 3.06 2.53 -14.99
CA TYR A 22 4.44 2.21 -14.56
C TYR A 22 4.89 0.77 -14.87
N GLY A 23 4.60 0.28 -16.08
CA GLY A 23 4.95 -1.07 -16.53
C GLY A 23 4.03 -2.19 -16.02
N TRP A 24 2.93 -1.85 -15.33
CA TRP A 24 1.87 -2.77 -14.92
C TRP A 24 0.61 -2.58 -15.77
N ASN A 25 -0.16 -3.64 -15.98
CA ASN A 25 -1.49 -3.59 -16.58
C ASN A 25 -2.53 -3.37 -15.48
N MET A 26 -2.98 -2.12 -15.31
CA MET A 26 -3.77 -1.70 -14.15
C MET A 26 -5.14 -1.12 -14.56
N PRO A 27 -6.15 -1.16 -13.68
CA PRO A 27 -7.45 -0.53 -13.95
C PRO A 27 -7.30 0.97 -14.19
N SER A 28 -7.66 1.42 -15.39
CA SER A 28 -7.64 2.83 -15.80
C SER A 28 -9.00 3.50 -15.68
N ASP A 29 -10.08 2.72 -15.75
CA ASP A 29 -11.45 3.21 -15.60
C ASP A 29 -12.42 2.09 -15.15
N PHE A 30 -13.57 2.47 -14.60
CA PHE A 30 -14.67 1.60 -14.18
C PHE A 30 -16.01 2.17 -14.66
N PRO A 31 -16.44 1.88 -15.91
CA PRO A 31 -17.59 2.55 -16.53
C PRO A 31 -18.93 2.36 -15.80
N ASP A 32 -19.10 1.25 -15.09
CA ASP A 32 -20.32 0.92 -14.34
C ASP A 32 -20.37 1.55 -12.94
N PHE A 33 -19.35 2.31 -12.56
CA PHE A 33 -19.22 2.95 -11.25
C PHE A 33 -19.18 4.48 -11.34
N PRO A 34 -19.53 5.19 -10.26
CA PRO A 34 -19.31 6.63 -10.19
C PRO A 34 -17.84 6.98 -10.40
N SER A 35 -17.57 8.15 -11.00
CA SER A 35 -16.19 8.65 -11.14
C SER A 35 -15.49 8.66 -9.77
N CYS A 36 -14.32 8.02 -9.75
CA CYS A 36 -13.48 7.95 -8.57
C CYS A 36 -13.11 9.35 -8.06
N GLU A 37 -12.83 10.31 -8.94
CA GLU A 37 -12.53 11.70 -8.54
C GLU A 37 -13.68 12.37 -7.77
N ASN A 38 -14.93 12.08 -8.16
CA ASN A 38 -16.11 12.66 -7.52
C ASN A 38 -16.44 11.99 -6.18
N ALA A 39 -16.12 10.71 -6.06
CA ALA A 39 -16.37 9.87 -4.89
C ALA A 39 -15.22 9.92 -3.86
N LEU A 40 -14.03 10.37 -4.28
CA LEU A 40 -12.87 10.55 -3.42
C LEU A 40 -13.27 11.39 -2.19
N PHE A 41 -12.86 10.94 -1.01
CA PHE A 41 -13.19 11.55 0.29
C PHE A 41 -14.68 11.49 0.71
N LYS A 42 -15.57 10.89 -0.08
CA LYS A 42 -17.01 10.74 0.25
C LYS A 42 -17.43 9.29 0.45
N SER A 43 -16.89 8.37 -0.35
CA SER A 43 -17.14 6.93 -0.29
C SER A 43 -15.87 6.16 0.09
N ASN A 44 -16.00 4.84 0.26
CA ASN A 44 -14.85 3.96 0.43
C ASN A 44 -14.37 3.51 -0.95
N ILE A 45 -13.09 3.72 -1.27
CA ILE A 45 -12.54 3.42 -2.59
C ILE A 45 -11.45 2.37 -2.45
N ALA A 46 -11.64 1.24 -3.13
CA ALA A 46 -10.69 0.15 -3.19
C ALA A 46 -9.69 0.40 -4.33
N PHE A 47 -8.41 0.43 -3.99
CA PHE A 47 -7.31 0.61 -4.94
C PHE A 47 -6.40 -0.61 -4.97
N ASP A 48 -5.97 -0.98 -6.17
CA ASP A 48 -4.84 -1.87 -6.37
C ASP A 48 -3.54 -1.09 -6.28
N LEU A 49 -2.75 -1.38 -5.25
CA LEU A 49 -1.48 -0.74 -4.96
C LEU A 49 -0.31 -1.65 -5.32
N THR A 50 -0.54 -2.77 -6.01
CA THR A 50 0.50 -3.71 -6.40
C THR A 50 1.70 -3.05 -7.11
N PRO A 51 1.54 -1.99 -7.92
CA PRO A 51 2.69 -1.29 -8.50
C PRO A 51 3.61 -0.54 -7.52
N PHE A 52 3.13 -0.22 -6.30
CA PHE A 52 3.92 0.53 -5.30
C PHE A 52 5.12 -0.30 -4.87
N GLY A 53 6.29 0.32 -4.79
CA GLY A 53 7.51 -0.37 -4.39
C GLY A 53 7.40 -0.85 -2.95
N ARG A 54 7.91 -2.05 -2.67
CA ARG A 54 7.95 -2.64 -1.33
C ARG A 54 9.36 -3.18 -1.10
N PHE A 55 10.13 -2.48 -0.27
CA PHE A 55 11.53 -2.78 0.01
C PHE A 55 11.68 -3.21 1.46
N GLU A 56 12.04 -4.48 1.65
CA GLU A 56 12.23 -5.07 2.97
C GLU A 56 13.65 -4.84 3.47
N ILE A 57 13.76 -4.31 4.69
CA ILE A 57 15.02 -4.10 5.39
C ILE A 57 15.09 -5.07 6.57
N THR A 58 16.14 -5.90 6.55
CA THR A 58 16.44 -6.92 7.57
C THR A 58 17.92 -6.86 7.98
N GLY A 59 18.40 -7.83 8.76
CA GLY A 59 19.77 -7.87 9.26
C GLY A 59 19.93 -7.17 10.61
N GLN A 60 21.08 -7.31 11.27
CA GLN A 60 21.27 -6.79 12.64
C GLN A 60 21.19 -5.26 12.73
N GLY A 61 21.50 -4.55 11.63
CA GLY A 61 21.47 -3.09 11.56
C GLY A 61 20.13 -2.47 11.15
N PHE A 62 19.07 -3.27 10.94
CA PHE A 62 17.85 -2.79 10.29
C PHE A 62 17.16 -1.63 11.03
N ASN A 63 17.06 -1.70 12.36
CA ASN A 63 16.44 -0.63 13.17
C ASN A 63 17.21 0.68 13.05
N GLN A 64 18.54 0.65 13.20
CA GLN A 64 19.38 1.84 13.11
C GLN A 64 19.33 2.46 11.71
N PHE A 65 19.26 1.62 10.68
CA PHE A 65 19.11 2.10 9.31
C PHE A 65 17.73 2.72 9.06
N ALA A 66 16.66 2.10 9.57
CA ALA A 66 15.31 2.65 9.50
C ALA A 66 15.20 4.01 10.22
N ASP A 67 15.76 4.13 11.42
CA ASP A 67 15.80 5.37 12.20
C ASP A 67 16.55 6.47 11.43
N LYS A 68 17.68 6.12 10.79
CA LYS A 68 18.44 7.05 9.95
C LYS A 68 17.61 7.56 8.77
N LEU A 69 16.89 6.67 8.08
CA LEU A 69 16.04 7.04 6.95
C LEU A 69 14.87 7.93 7.37
N ALA A 70 14.30 7.67 8.54
CA ALA A 70 13.20 8.46 9.10
C ALA A 70 13.66 9.79 9.71
N GLY A 71 14.96 9.93 10.02
CA GLY A 71 15.53 11.08 10.72
C GLY A 71 15.32 11.06 12.24
N GLU A 72 14.58 10.08 12.76
CA GLU A 72 14.32 9.86 14.17
C GLU A 72 13.93 8.40 14.43
N LYS A 73 13.76 8.05 15.71
CA LYS A 73 13.45 6.68 16.11
C LYS A 73 12.05 6.25 15.67
N LEU A 74 11.96 5.14 14.94
CA LEU A 74 10.70 4.48 14.63
C LEU A 74 10.41 3.38 15.66
N ASN A 75 9.22 3.40 16.24
CA ASN A 75 8.80 2.35 17.17
C ASN A 75 8.18 1.16 16.42
N SER A 76 8.29 -0.04 17.00
CA SER A 76 7.58 -1.21 16.48
C SER A 76 6.09 -0.92 16.41
N GLY A 77 5.48 -1.21 15.27
CA GLY A 77 4.08 -0.94 14.97
C GLY A 77 3.83 0.43 14.33
N GLU A 78 4.85 1.27 14.20
CA GLU A 78 4.70 2.59 13.61
C GLU A 78 4.88 2.54 12.09
N CYS A 79 4.08 3.32 11.36
CA CYS A 79 4.33 3.69 9.97
C CYS A 79 4.37 5.22 9.84
N ARG A 80 5.17 5.72 8.89
CA ARG A 80 5.38 7.16 8.76
C ARG A 80 5.80 7.54 7.34
N PHE A 81 5.27 8.65 6.86
CA PHE A 81 5.77 9.27 5.63
C PHE A 81 7.06 10.04 5.89
N CYS A 82 8.08 9.80 5.06
CA CYS A 82 9.41 10.38 5.16
C CYS A 82 9.81 10.94 3.80
N LYS A 83 10.41 12.14 3.78
CA LYS A 83 11.01 12.71 2.58
C LYS A 83 12.45 12.21 2.45
N LEU A 84 12.74 11.51 1.36
CA LEU A 84 14.09 11.16 0.94
C LEU A 84 14.50 12.03 -0.26
N SER A 85 15.79 12.00 -0.62
CA SER A 85 16.31 12.73 -1.78
C SER A 85 15.70 12.26 -3.12
N CYS A 86 15.12 11.06 -3.16
CA CYS A 86 14.51 10.48 -4.35
C CYS A 86 12.97 10.54 -4.37
N GLY A 87 12.33 11.12 -3.35
CA GLY A 87 10.87 11.22 -3.24
C GLY A 87 10.35 10.99 -1.83
N VAL A 88 9.02 11.02 -1.69
CA VAL A 88 8.33 10.66 -0.45
C VAL A 88 8.17 9.14 -0.41
N VAL A 89 8.50 8.55 0.73
CA VAL A 89 8.29 7.13 1.00
C VAL A 89 7.47 6.97 2.28
N ARG A 90 6.84 5.82 2.47
CA ARG A 90 6.32 5.41 3.77
C ARG A 90 7.22 4.34 4.37
N ILE A 91 7.72 4.55 5.57
CA ILE A 91 8.54 3.58 6.31
C ILE A 91 7.68 3.01 7.43
N LEU A 92 7.65 1.70 7.59
CA LEU A 92 6.96 1.05 8.71
C LEU A 92 7.81 -0.04 9.33
N THR A 93 7.64 -0.27 10.63
CA THR A 93 8.32 -1.36 11.34
C THR A 93 7.29 -2.30 11.95
N ALA A 94 7.28 -3.57 11.54
CA ALA A 94 6.33 -4.56 12.01
C ALA A 94 6.86 -5.98 11.80
N GLY A 95 6.55 -6.91 12.71
CA GLY A 95 6.94 -8.32 12.57
C GLY A 95 8.46 -8.57 12.51
N GLY A 96 9.25 -7.74 13.21
CA GLY A 96 10.71 -7.90 13.27
C GLY A 96 11.46 -7.45 12.02
N LYS A 97 10.82 -6.63 11.18
CA LYS A 97 11.40 -6.07 9.95
C LYS A 97 10.92 -4.64 9.71
N THR A 98 11.60 -3.94 8.81
CA THR A 98 11.15 -2.64 8.29
C THR A 98 10.75 -2.79 6.83
N LEU A 99 9.66 -2.16 6.42
CA LEU A 99 9.30 -1.97 5.00
C LEU A 99 9.40 -0.50 4.64
N VAL A 100 10.04 -0.21 3.51
CA VAL A 100 9.97 1.08 2.83
C VAL A 100 9.06 0.92 1.61
N ILE A 101 8.02 1.75 1.54
CA ILE A 101 7.03 1.73 0.48
C ILE A 101 7.17 3.02 -0.33
N SER A 102 7.29 2.90 -1.65
CA SER A 102 7.41 4.04 -2.55
C SER A 102 6.25 4.13 -3.52
N HIS A 103 5.97 5.36 -3.97
CA HIS A 103 5.18 5.57 -5.17
C HIS A 103 5.84 4.89 -6.38
N PRO A 104 5.08 4.28 -7.32
CA PRO A 104 5.64 3.52 -8.44
C PRO A 104 6.66 4.30 -9.29
N ALA A 105 6.44 5.61 -9.44
CA ALA A 105 7.33 6.53 -10.13
C ALA A 105 8.76 6.56 -9.57
N ASN A 106 8.92 6.26 -8.28
CA ASN A 106 10.19 6.40 -7.57
C ASN A 106 10.84 5.05 -7.22
N ASN A 107 10.21 3.91 -7.55
CA ASN A 107 10.67 2.58 -7.13
C ASN A 107 12.17 2.34 -7.37
N GLN A 108 12.64 2.59 -8.60
CA GLN A 108 14.04 2.33 -8.94
C GLN A 108 15.01 3.25 -8.17
N SER A 109 14.67 4.53 -8.05
CA SER A 109 15.51 5.52 -7.36
C SER A 109 15.57 5.25 -5.85
N VAL A 110 14.43 4.88 -5.25
CA VAL A 110 14.36 4.49 -3.83
C VAL A 110 15.15 3.22 -3.59
N LEU A 111 14.99 2.17 -4.42
CA LEU A 111 15.74 0.92 -4.26
C LEU A 111 17.25 1.14 -4.33
N ASN A 112 17.71 1.97 -5.28
CA ASN A 112 19.12 2.30 -5.42
C ASN A 112 19.64 3.03 -4.17
N LEU A 113 18.94 4.08 -3.72
CA LEU A 113 19.30 4.81 -2.50
C LEU A 113 19.38 3.88 -1.29
N LEU A 114 18.38 3.02 -1.09
CA LEU A 114 18.36 2.10 0.05
C LEU A 114 19.54 1.13 0.02
N LYS A 115 19.89 0.59 -1.15
CA LYS A 115 21.04 -0.33 -1.29
C LYS A 115 22.36 0.39 -1.02
N ASP A 116 22.52 1.60 -1.54
CA ASP A 116 23.74 2.38 -1.37
C ASP A 116 23.93 2.77 0.11
N GLU A 117 22.88 3.25 0.76
CA GLU A 117 22.94 3.67 2.16
C GLU A 117 22.99 2.52 3.17
N ALA A 118 22.53 1.32 2.80
CA ALA A 118 22.64 0.12 3.63
C ALA A 118 24.08 -0.45 3.67
N SER A 119 24.95 -0.04 2.74
CA SER A 119 26.33 -0.54 2.68
C SER A 119 27.07 -0.27 3.99
N GLY A 120 27.56 -1.34 4.64
CA GLY A 120 28.29 -1.25 5.91
C GLY A 120 27.43 -0.99 7.15
N SER A 121 26.10 -0.87 7.04
CA SER A 121 25.21 -0.65 8.19
C SER A 121 24.84 -1.95 8.93
N GLY A 122 25.10 -3.11 8.33
CA GLY A 122 24.61 -4.41 8.81
C GLY A 122 23.12 -4.65 8.51
N ALA A 123 22.49 -3.77 7.74
CA ALA A 123 21.16 -3.98 7.15
C ALA A 123 21.27 -4.60 5.76
N ALA A 124 20.25 -5.36 5.37
CA ALA A 124 20.09 -5.94 4.04
C ALA A 124 18.77 -5.47 3.43
N VAL A 125 18.80 -5.05 2.17
CA VAL A 125 17.63 -4.51 1.44
C VAL A 125 17.22 -5.48 0.34
N SER A 126 15.95 -5.91 0.36
CA SER A 126 15.35 -6.79 -0.64
C SER A 126 14.13 -6.15 -1.28
N ASP A 127 14.04 -6.17 -2.60
CA ASP A 127 12.82 -5.78 -3.32
C ASP A 127 11.85 -6.96 -3.33
N ILE A 128 10.70 -6.79 -2.67
CA ILE A 128 9.64 -7.80 -2.59
C ILE A 128 8.41 -7.41 -3.41
N THR A 129 8.48 -6.35 -4.20
CA THR A 129 7.36 -5.76 -4.95
C THR A 129 6.67 -6.81 -5.82
N GLU A 130 7.41 -7.53 -6.65
CA GLU A 130 6.80 -8.48 -7.59
C GLU A 130 6.33 -9.79 -6.93
N ASN A 131 6.79 -10.08 -5.71
CA ASN A 131 6.42 -11.30 -4.97
C ASN A 131 5.20 -11.08 -4.05
N THR A 132 4.77 -9.83 -3.90
CA THR A 132 3.69 -9.44 -3.00
C THR A 132 2.64 -8.59 -3.71
N ALA A 133 1.40 -8.75 -3.28
CA ALA A 133 0.30 -7.89 -3.66
C ALA A 133 0.10 -6.84 -2.59
N MET A 134 -0.43 -5.70 -2.99
CA MET A 134 -0.81 -4.64 -2.09
C MET A 134 -2.10 -4.00 -2.56
N PHE A 135 -3.03 -3.77 -1.63
CA PHE A 135 -4.28 -3.08 -1.93
C PHE A 135 -4.71 -2.25 -0.74
N GLY A 136 -5.50 -1.23 -1.01
CA GLY A 136 -5.97 -0.30 0.01
C GLY A 136 -7.46 -0.03 -0.12
N LEU A 137 -8.10 0.23 1.00
CA LEU A 137 -9.42 0.85 1.06
C LEU A 137 -9.22 2.24 1.66
N TYR A 138 -9.55 3.30 0.92
CA TYR A 138 -9.42 4.68 1.36
C TYR A 138 -10.77 5.35 1.48
N GLY A 139 -10.93 6.22 2.47
CA GLY A 139 -12.17 6.95 2.67
C GLY A 139 -12.55 7.11 4.14
N PRO A 140 -13.57 7.93 4.44
CA PRO A 140 -13.93 8.33 5.81
C PRO A 140 -14.41 7.17 6.68
N LYS A 141 -14.85 6.06 6.08
CA LYS A 141 -15.31 4.86 6.78
C LYS A 141 -14.48 3.62 6.41
N ALA A 142 -13.33 3.81 5.76
CA ALA A 142 -12.59 2.70 5.17
C ALA A 142 -12.07 1.72 6.22
N TYR A 143 -11.44 2.24 7.28
CA TYR A 143 -10.98 1.41 8.39
C TYR A 143 -12.15 0.64 9.04
N GLN A 144 -13.24 1.33 9.36
CA GLN A 144 -14.43 0.71 9.96
C GLN A 144 -15.03 -0.37 9.03
N ALA A 145 -15.17 -0.07 7.74
CA ALA A 145 -15.69 -0.99 6.75
C ALA A 145 -14.82 -2.24 6.69
N PHE A 146 -13.50 -2.08 6.55
CA PHE A 146 -12.57 -3.20 6.49
C PHE A 146 -12.58 -4.03 7.77
N SER A 147 -12.47 -3.40 8.94
CA SER A 147 -12.46 -4.09 10.24
C SER A 147 -13.77 -4.87 10.48
N SER A 148 -14.91 -4.40 9.97
CA SER A 148 -16.18 -5.14 10.05
C SER A 148 -16.26 -6.37 9.13
N LEU A 149 -15.41 -6.42 8.10
CA LEU A 149 -15.35 -7.50 7.11
C LEU A 149 -14.22 -8.50 7.39
N ALA A 150 -13.20 -8.08 8.15
CA ALA A 150 -12.08 -8.92 8.51
C ALA A 150 -12.52 -10.05 9.46
N PRO A 151 -11.98 -11.28 9.29
CA PRO A 151 -12.29 -12.40 10.18
C PRO A 151 -11.61 -12.29 11.55
N ILE A 152 -10.75 -11.29 11.74
CA ILE A 152 -10.01 -11.02 12.97
C ILE A 152 -10.22 -9.57 13.38
N SER A 153 -10.08 -9.29 14.68
CA SER A 153 -10.08 -7.91 15.16
C SER A 153 -8.82 -7.20 14.67
N LEU A 154 -9.01 -6.03 14.07
CA LEU A 154 -7.94 -5.08 13.80
C LEU A 154 -8.05 -3.98 14.84
N ASP A 155 -6.95 -3.70 15.53
CA ASP A 155 -6.84 -2.62 16.49
C ASP A 155 -5.60 -1.82 16.11
N LEU A 156 -5.81 -0.80 15.28
CA LEU A 156 -4.77 0.05 14.72
C LEU A 156 -5.23 1.50 14.81
N GLU A 157 -4.43 2.32 15.50
CA GLU A 157 -4.53 3.76 15.41
C GLU A 157 -4.00 4.23 14.05
N ARG A 158 -4.24 5.52 13.75
CA ARG A 158 -3.78 6.09 12.48
C ARG A 158 -2.25 6.12 12.45
N GLU A 159 -1.70 5.75 11.30
CA GLU A 159 -0.28 5.57 11.07
C GLU A 159 0.35 4.42 11.88
N GLU A 160 -0.45 3.44 12.30
CA GLU A 160 0.05 2.17 12.84
C GLU A 160 0.00 1.04 11.80
N ALA A 161 0.87 0.06 11.99
CA ALA A 161 0.98 -1.16 11.20
C ALA A 161 1.19 -2.38 12.10
N ASP A 162 0.71 -3.54 11.68
CA ASP A 162 0.94 -4.81 12.38
C ASP A 162 1.05 -5.97 11.37
N VAL A 163 1.61 -7.09 11.82
CA VAL A 163 1.58 -8.35 11.09
C VAL A 163 0.57 -9.28 11.73
N ILE A 164 -0.57 -9.42 11.06
CA ILE A 164 -1.64 -10.30 11.49
C ILE A 164 -1.43 -11.71 10.91
N SER A 165 -1.68 -12.71 11.74
CA SER A 165 -1.70 -14.12 11.33
C SER A 165 -3.12 -14.64 11.27
N ALA A 166 -3.60 -15.02 10.09
CA ALA A 166 -4.90 -15.64 9.89
C ALA A 166 -4.73 -16.94 9.08
N MET A 167 -5.24 -18.05 9.61
CA MET A 167 -5.14 -19.37 8.96
C MET A 167 -3.69 -19.74 8.55
N MET A 168 -2.72 -19.51 9.44
CA MET A 168 -1.27 -19.72 9.22
C MET A 168 -0.65 -18.87 8.10
N MET A 169 -1.32 -17.80 7.67
CA MET A 169 -0.84 -16.86 6.67
C MET A 169 -0.63 -15.49 7.29
N ASN A 170 0.43 -14.81 6.87
CA ASN A 170 0.80 -13.50 7.38
C ASN A 170 0.34 -12.39 6.42
N PHE A 171 -0.25 -11.34 6.98
CA PHE A 171 -0.60 -10.12 6.28
C PHE A 171 0.00 -8.96 7.05
N THR A 172 0.71 -8.07 6.36
CA THR A 172 1.03 -6.76 6.94
C THR A 172 -0.17 -5.86 6.70
N VAL A 173 -0.75 -5.36 7.76
CA VAL A 173 -1.85 -4.39 7.71
C VAL A 173 -1.35 -3.06 8.24
N MET A 174 -1.82 -1.96 7.67
CA MET A 174 -1.51 -0.63 8.18
C MET A 174 -2.69 0.31 7.99
N ARG A 175 -2.95 1.15 8.98
CA ARG A 175 -3.98 2.18 8.91
C ARG A 175 -3.36 3.49 8.45
N SER A 176 -3.20 3.61 7.15
CA SER A 176 -2.61 4.76 6.47
C SER A 176 -3.21 4.88 5.07
N SER A 177 -2.95 5.98 4.38
CA SER A 177 -3.32 6.12 2.97
C SER A 177 -2.35 7.02 2.22
N TRP A 178 -2.20 6.75 0.93
CA TRP A 178 -1.47 7.62 0.02
C TRP A 178 -2.23 8.88 -0.40
N ILE A 179 -3.42 9.13 0.14
CA ILE A 179 -4.26 10.28 -0.27
C ILE A 179 -4.57 11.24 0.89
N GLY A 180 -3.92 11.06 2.05
CA GLY A 180 -4.09 11.89 3.24
C GLY A 180 -5.39 11.69 4.02
N SER A 181 -6.33 10.88 3.52
CA SER A 181 -7.55 10.48 4.24
C SER A 181 -7.29 9.29 5.17
N ASP A 182 -8.30 8.91 5.96
CA ASP A 182 -8.27 7.60 6.62
C ASP A 182 -8.27 6.47 5.58
N GLY A 183 -7.74 5.32 5.96
CA GLY A 183 -7.54 4.20 5.07
C GLY A 183 -6.94 2.99 5.78
N LEU A 184 -7.07 1.83 5.14
CA LEU A 184 -6.36 0.62 5.53
C LEU A 184 -5.74 0.00 4.29
N GLU A 185 -4.49 -0.41 4.41
CA GLU A 185 -3.75 -1.10 3.37
C GLU A 185 -3.29 -2.47 3.85
N VAL A 186 -3.23 -3.42 2.92
CA VAL A 186 -2.86 -4.81 3.17
C VAL A 186 -1.77 -5.22 2.20
N ILE A 187 -0.70 -5.83 2.72
CA ILE A 187 0.35 -6.48 1.96
C ILE A 187 0.33 -7.98 2.27
N CYS A 188 0.37 -8.80 1.23
CA CYS A 188 0.43 -10.26 1.35
C CYS A 188 1.14 -10.88 0.14
N SER A 189 1.44 -12.18 0.18
CA SER A 189 1.97 -12.87 -0.99
C SER A 189 0.93 -12.90 -2.13
N ASN A 190 1.39 -12.91 -3.38
CA ASN A 190 0.51 -12.93 -4.55
C ASN A 190 -0.55 -14.04 -4.51
N SER A 191 -0.19 -15.22 -4.01
CA SER A 191 -1.10 -16.36 -3.86
C SER A 191 -2.30 -16.10 -2.93
N LEU A 192 -2.19 -15.12 -2.02
CA LEU A 192 -3.22 -14.79 -1.04
C LEU A 192 -4.05 -13.58 -1.43
N ALA A 193 -3.58 -12.79 -2.41
CA ALA A 193 -4.16 -11.51 -2.78
C ALA A 193 -5.65 -11.60 -3.07
N ARG A 194 -6.07 -12.56 -3.91
CA ARG A 194 -7.49 -12.71 -4.27
C ARG A 194 -8.36 -13.06 -3.06
N MET A 195 -7.84 -13.90 -2.16
CA MET A 195 -8.56 -14.27 -0.95
C MET A 195 -8.67 -13.07 0.01
N ALA A 196 -7.56 -12.35 0.23
CA ALA A 196 -7.50 -11.17 1.09
C ALA A 196 -8.40 -10.03 0.60
N ALA A 197 -8.47 -9.81 -0.72
CA ALA A 197 -9.31 -8.78 -1.33
C ALA A 197 -10.75 -9.24 -1.59
N SER A 198 -11.08 -10.53 -1.45
CA SER A 198 -12.44 -11.06 -1.69
C SER A 198 -13.57 -10.36 -0.90
N PRO A 199 -13.37 -9.83 0.31
CA PRO A 199 -14.42 -9.08 1.00
C PRO A 199 -14.80 -7.78 0.28
N ILE A 200 -13.87 -7.16 -0.45
CA ILE A 200 -14.17 -5.98 -1.28
C ILE A 200 -15.20 -6.39 -2.33
N GLU A 201 -14.91 -7.42 -3.14
CA GLU A 201 -15.82 -7.95 -4.15
C GLU A 201 -17.18 -8.37 -3.57
N LYS A 202 -17.16 -9.11 -2.45
CA LYS A 202 -18.38 -9.70 -1.87
C LYS A 202 -19.30 -8.67 -1.22
N TYR A 203 -18.75 -7.65 -0.57
CA TYR A 203 -19.51 -6.74 0.29
C TYR A 203 -19.56 -5.30 -0.23
N HIS A 204 -19.07 -5.03 -1.44
CA HIS A 204 -18.95 -3.67 -1.97
C HIS A 204 -20.23 -2.83 -1.85
N LYS A 205 -21.39 -3.39 -2.20
CA LYS A 205 -22.69 -2.69 -2.09
C LYS A 205 -23.09 -2.37 -0.66
N LYS A 206 -22.84 -3.30 0.27
CA LYS A 206 -23.23 -3.15 1.68
C LYS A 206 -22.33 -2.14 2.40
N ALA A 207 -21.06 -2.08 2.02
CA ALA A 207 -20.03 -1.26 2.65
C ALA A 207 -19.73 0.06 1.90
N ASP A 208 -20.54 0.42 0.89
CA ASP A 208 -20.32 1.57 0.01
C ASP A 208 -18.89 1.63 -0.54
N ILE A 209 -18.41 0.47 -1.01
CA ILE A 209 -17.09 0.35 -1.63
C ILE A 209 -17.27 0.44 -3.15
N ILE A 210 -16.49 1.32 -3.76
CA ILE A 210 -16.34 1.39 -5.21
C ILE A 210 -14.88 1.10 -5.59
N PRO A 211 -14.61 0.55 -6.78
CA PRO A 211 -13.25 0.40 -7.26
C PRO A 211 -12.69 1.75 -7.73
N GLY A 212 -11.42 2.01 -7.44
CA GLY A 212 -10.70 3.20 -7.86
C GLY A 212 -9.68 2.89 -8.95
N SER A 213 -9.60 3.77 -9.96
CA SER A 213 -8.61 3.62 -11.04
C SER A 213 -7.23 4.10 -10.62
N ALA A 214 -6.20 3.58 -11.29
CA ALA A 214 -4.81 4.00 -11.10
C ALA A 214 -4.63 5.51 -11.38
N GLY A 215 -5.32 6.06 -12.38
CA GLY A 215 -5.25 7.49 -12.69
C GLY A 215 -5.88 8.39 -11.61
N CYS A 216 -6.95 7.94 -10.96
CA CYS A 216 -7.55 8.64 -9.82
C CYS A 216 -6.61 8.62 -8.61
N LEU A 217 -6.02 7.45 -8.31
CA LEU A 217 -5.04 7.28 -7.25
C LEU A 217 -3.81 8.18 -7.46
N GLU A 218 -3.24 8.16 -8.67
CA GLU A 218 -2.06 8.94 -9.05
C GLU A 218 -2.24 10.42 -8.71
N LYS A 219 -3.31 11.04 -9.21
CA LYS A 219 -3.59 12.47 -8.99
C LYS A 219 -3.69 12.80 -7.50
N ALA A 220 -4.36 11.93 -6.73
CA ALA A 220 -4.53 12.13 -5.30
C ALA A 220 -3.23 11.92 -4.52
N ALA A 221 -2.44 10.92 -4.90
CA ALA A 221 -1.17 10.59 -4.27
C ALA A 221 -0.10 11.65 -4.51
N VAL A 222 0.04 12.13 -5.75
CA VAL A 222 0.95 13.23 -6.08
C VAL A 222 0.62 14.46 -5.24
N LYS A 223 -0.65 14.87 -5.21
CA LYS A 223 -1.10 16.02 -4.40
C LYS A 223 -0.83 15.85 -2.91
N PHE A 224 -0.98 14.64 -2.37
CA PHE A 224 -0.67 14.37 -0.98
C PHE A 224 0.85 14.44 -0.72
N MET A 225 1.66 13.85 -1.58
CA MET A 225 3.13 13.88 -1.46
C MET A 225 3.72 15.28 -1.56
N GLU A 226 3.11 16.19 -2.33
CA GLU A 226 3.49 17.60 -2.40
C GLU A 226 3.48 18.30 -1.03
N THR A 227 2.66 17.83 -0.08
CA THR A 227 2.60 18.39 1.29
C THR A 227 3.86 18.10 2.13
N PHE A 228 4.78 17.28 1.63
CA PHE A 228 6.08 16.96 2.26
C PHE A 228 7.26 17.61 1.51
N GLU A 229 7.00 18.44 0.49
CA GLU A 229 8.03 19.15 -0.27
C GLU A 229 8.24 20.60 0.20
N GLU A 230 7.40 21.06 1.14
CA GLU A 230 7.49 22.36 1.83
C GLU A 230 8.31 22.26 3.12
#